data_AF-A0A7C3TI15-F1
#
_entry.id   AF-A0A7C3TI15-F1
#
_cell.length_a   1.000
_cell.length_b   1.000
_cell.length_c   1.000
_cell.angle_alpha   90.00
_cell.angle_beta   90.00
_cell.angle_gamma   90.00
#
_symmetry.space_group_name_H-M   'P 1'
#
loop_
_entity.id
_entity.type
_entity.pdbx_description
1 polymer ?
#
loop_
_entity_poly.entity_id
_entity_poly.type
_entity_poly.pdbx_seq_one_letter_code
_entity_poly.pdbx_strand_id
1 'polypeptide(L)'
;MTSEFNEDGKSAGKAEEQIKEARMLASRLQRAIDTGRSTSSKMMEIDKFVSHRLITKTASALQIIDNLAKEARSVAMKEEFNRIYIKLLALFNEFKIIENKGYGTMVRSGLVDVNRLNDLIDVDTDLLNTVTLLHNFVVRISSKRFVKVDERKEILEMLDEMILALTRRNEIMRKVEKEED
;
A
#
# COMPACT_ATOMS: atom_id res chain seq x y z
N MET A 1 -14.44 -34.98 -22.77
CA MET A 1 -13.01 -34.82 -23.10
C MET A 1 -12.63 -33.40 -22.77
N THR A 2 -11.58 -33.27 -21.96
CA THR A 2 -11.11 -32.13 -21.18
C THR A 2 -10.55 -30.99 -22.04
N SER A 3 -10.90 -29.75 -21.68
CA SER A 3 -10.19 -28.53 -22.06
C SER A 3 -9.91 -27.71 -20.79
N GLU A 4 -9.02 -28.26 -19.95
CA GLU A 4 -8.41 -27.58 -18.80
C GLU A 4 -6.94 -27.31 -19.12
N PHE A 5 -6.62 -26.36 -20.00
CA PHE A 5 -5.25 -25.85 -20.15
C PHE A 5 -5.31 -24.48 -20.83
N ASN A 6 -5.34 -23.38 -20.05
CA ASN A 6 -4.76 -22.05 -20.40
C ASN A 6 -5.10 -20.89 -19.44
N GLU A 7 -5.29 -21.11 -18.14
CA GLU A 7 -5.39 -19.98 -17.19
C GLU A 7 -4.06 -19.67 -16.46
N ASP A 8 -3.13 -20.63 -16.35
CA ASP A 8 -1.87 -20.44 -15.62
C ASP A 8 -0.85 -19.52 -16.33
N GLY A 9 -0.83 -19.52 -17.67
CA GLY A 9 0.13 -18.74 -18.46
C GLY A 9 -0.06 -17.21 -18.43
N LYS A 10 -1.29 -16.74 -18.18
CA LYS A 10 -1.59 -15.29 -18.09
C LYS A 10 -1.23 -14.69 -16.74
N SER A 11 -1.27 -15.50 -15.67
CA SER A 11 -0.97 -15.06 -14.31
C SER A 11 0.54 -14.96 -14.08
N ALA A 12 1.30 -15.95 -14.56
CA ALA A 12 2.76 -15.96 -14.45
C ALA A 12 3.41 -14.77 -15.19
N GLY A 13 2.99 -14.46 -16.42
CA GLY A 13 3.54 -13.34 -17.19
C GLY A 13 3.28 -11.96 -16.54
N LYS A 14 2.09 -11.77 -15.93
CA LYS A 14 1.76 -10.54 -15.20
C LYS A 14 2.58 -10.40 -13.92
N ALA A 15 2.84 -11.50 -13.21
CA ALA A 15 3.67 -11.48 -12.01
C ALA A 15 5.14 -11.15 -12.36
N GLU A 16 5.67 -11.73 -13.43
CA GLU A 16 7.02 -11.43 -13.92
C GLU A 16 7.18 -9.96 -14.35
N GLU A 17 6.18 -9.41 -15.03
CA GLU A 17 6.16 -8.01 -15.46
C GLU A 17 6.17 -7.05 -14.25
N GLN A 18 5.36 -7.32 -13.22
CA GLN A 18 5.35 -6.55 -11.97
C GLN A 18 6.68 -6.63 -11.22
N ILE A 19 7.33 -7.80 -11.19
CA ILE A 19 8.65 -7.97 -10.57
C ILE A 19 9.71 -7.18 -11.32
N LYS A 20 9.66 -7.19 -12.66
CA LYS A 20 10.58 -6.44 -13.51
C LYS A 20 10.41 -4.93 -13.32
N GLU A 21 9.17 -4.46 -13.28
CA GLU A 21 8.85 -3.05 -13.01
C GLU A 21 9.36 -2.61 -11.63
N ALA A 22 9.09 -3.41 -10.59
CA ALA A 22 9.57 -3.14 -9.24
C ALA A 22 11.10 -3.05 -9.16
N ARG A 23 11.82 -3.97 -9.83
CA ARG A 23 13.30 -3.95 -9.89
C ARG A 23 13.82 -2.71 -10.62
N MET A 24 13.17 -2.31 -11.70
CA MET A 24 13.54 -1.10 -12.45
C MET A 24 13.36 0.15 -11.58
N LEU A 25 12.24 0.27 -10.86
CA LEU A 25 11.96 1.39 -9.97
C LEU A 25 12.92 1.42 -8.77
N ALA A 26 13.22 0.27 -8.16
CA ALA A 26 14.23 0.17 -7.10
C ALA A 26 15.62 0.61 -7.59
N SER A 27 16.03 0.20 -8.80
CA SER A 27 17.30 0.65 -9.41
C SER A 27 17.31 2.16 -9.69
N ARG A 28 16.16 2.78 -9.95
CA ARG A 28 16.06 4.25 -10.09
C ARG A 28 16.20 4.96 -8.75
N LEU A 29 15.55 4.45 -7.70
CA LEU A 29 15.71 4.96 -6.34
C LEU A 29 17.17 4.88 -5.90
N GLN A 30 17.81 3.73 -6.08
CA GLN A 30 19.22 3.54 -5.72
C GLN A 30 20.13 4.55 -6.43
N ARG A 31 19.94 4.76 -7.75
CA ARG A 31 20.70 5.77 -8.49
C ARG A 31 20.45 7.19 -7.99
N ALA A 32 19.21 7.52 -7.61
CA ALA A 32 18.90 8.82 -7.04
C ALA A 32 19.58 9.04 -5.69
N ILE A 33 19.66 8.00 -4.85
CA ILE A 33 20.42 8.00 -3.59
C ILE A 33 21.91 8.18 -3.85
N ASP A 34 22.49 7.37 -4.75
CA ASP A 34 23.94 7.35 -5.00
C ASP A 34 24.45 8.66 -5.61
N THR A 35 23.63 9.30 -6.46
CA THR A 35 24.04 10.48 -7.25
C THR A 35 23.47 11.80 -6.75
N GLY A 36 22.47 11.75 -5.86
CA GLY A 36 21.68 12.91 -5.45
C GLY A 36 20.90 13.56 -6.60
N ARG A 37 20.65 12.83 -7.71
CA ARG A 37 20.06 13.38 -8.93
C ARG A 37 18.96 12.49 -9.50
N SER A 38 17.87 13.11 -9.92
CA SER A 38 16.77 12.46 -10.66
C SER A 38 15.93 13.50 -11.38
N THR A 39 14.93 13.06 -12.13
CA THR A 39 13.89 13.96 -12.70
C THR A 39 12.57 13.73 -11.97
N SER A 40 11.78 14.78 -11.79
CA SER A 40 10.47 14.68 -11.13
C SER A 40 9.60 13.63 -11.81
N SER A 41 9.61 13.57 -13.15
CA SER A 41 8.89 12.55 -13.91
C SER A 41 9.30 11.11 -13.56
N LYS A 42 10.60 10.82 -13.41
CA LYS A 42 11.07 9.47 -13.02
C LYS A 42 10.66 9.12 -11.59
N MET A 43 10.64 10.11 -10.72
CA MET A 43 10.23 9.93 -9.33
C MET A 43 8.71 9.78 -9.18
N MET A 44 7.92 10.48 -10.00
CA MET A 44 6.46 10.30 -10.07
C MET A 44 6.05 8.89 -10.54
N GLU A 45 6.85 8.22 -11.35
CA GLU A 45 6.61 6.81 -11.68
C GLU A 45 6.66 5.91 -10.43
N ILE A 46 7.49 6.26 -9.45
CA ILE A 46 7.56 5.54 -8.16
C ILE A 46 6.32 5.86 -7.32
N ASP A 47 5.88 7.13 -7.27
CA ASP A 47 4.62 7.51 -6.59
C ASP A 47 3.43 6.70 -7.11
N LYS A 48 3.32 6.59 -8.44
CA LYS A 48 2.27 5.79 -9.10
C LYS A 48 2.34 4.32 -8.73
N PHE A 49 3.53 3.74 -8.74
CA PHE A 49 3.71 2.34 -8.38
C PHE A 49 3.32 2.05 -6.93
N VAL A 50 3.78 2.89 -5.99
CA VAL A 50 3.48 2.75 -4.56
C VAL A 50 1.97 2.92 -4.32
N SER A 51 1.39 4.01 -4.85
CA SER A 51 -0.06 4.27 -4.80
C SER A 51 -0.86 3.10 -5.35
N HIS A 52 -0.54 2.63 -6.56
CA HIS A 52 -1.26 1.54 -7.19
C HIS A 52 -1.21 0.24 -6.38
N ARG A 53 -0.05 -0.10 -5.79
CA ARG A 53 0.06 -1.28 -4.93
C ARG A 53 -0.78 -1.15 -3.67
N LEU A 54 -0.68 -0.03 -2.97
CA LEU A 54 -1.42 0.22 -1.73
C LEU A 54 -2.93 0.20 -1.99
N ILE A 55 -3.39 0.89 -3.05
CA ILE A 55 -4.80 0.94 -3.47
C ILE A 55 -5.32 -0.46 -3.82
N THR A 56 -4.61 -1.20 -4.66
CA THR A 56 -5.06 -2.51 -5.14
C THR A 56 -5.24 -3.51 -4.00
N LYS A 57 -4.25 -3.58 -3.10
CA LYS A 57 -4.30 -4.50 -1.96
C LYS A 57 -5.35 -4.08 -0.92
N THR A 58 -5.47 -2.78 -0.65
CA THR A 58 -6.48 -2.26 0.28
C THR A 58 -7.89 -2.42 -0.27
N ALA A 59 -8.12 -2.22 -1.57
CA ALA A 59 -9.41 -2.47 -2.22
C ALA A 59 -9.84 -3.94 -2.12
N SER A 60 -8.91 -4.86 -2.35
CA SER A 60 -9.18 -6.28 -2.18
C SER A 60 -9.50 -6.63 -0.72
N ALA A 61 -8.76 -6.08 0.24
CA ALA A 61 -9.04 -6.26 1.65
C ALA A 61 -10.42 -5.69 2.04
N LEU A 62 -10.79 -4.51 1.53
CA LEU A 62 -12.11 -3.89 1.72
C LEU A 62 -13.24 -4.80 1.25
N GLN A 63 -13.10 -5.38 0.06
CA GLN A 63 -14.11 -6.28 -0.50
C GLN A 63 -14.27 -7.54 0.36
N ILE A 64 -13.16 -8.09 0.86
CA ILE A 64 -13.19 -9.27 1.73
C ILE A 64 -13.87 -8.95 3.07
N ILE A 65 -13.52 -7.81 3.69
CA ILE A 65 -14.14 -7.38 4.95
C ILE A 65 -15.64 -7.10 4.78
N ASP A 66 -16.06 -6.47 3.68
CA ASP A 66 -17.47 -6.23 3.38
C ASP A 66 -18.26 -7.55 3.26
N ASN A 67 -17.69 -8.56 2.60
CA ASN A 67 -18.29 -9.89 2.52
C ASN A 67 -18.39 -10.56 3.90
N LEU A 68 -17.33 -10.49 4.72
CA LEU A 68 -17.33 -11.00 6.09
C LEU A 68 -18.41 -10.33 6.96
N ALA A 69 -18.61 -9.01 6.80
CA ALA A 69 -19.66 -8.27 7.49
C ALA A 69 -21.06 -8.75 7.08
N LYS A 70 -21.28 -9.02 5.78
CA LYS A 70 -22.56 -9.51 5.25
C LYS A 70 -22.90 -10.92 5.75
N GLU A 71 -21.90 -11.79 5.84
CA GLU A 71 -22.04 -13.19 6.27
C GLU A 71 -22.13 -13.35 7.80
N ALA A 72 -21.69 -12.36 8.56
CA ALA A 72 -21.73 -12.40 10.01
C ALA A 72 -23.16 -12.55 10.54
N ARG A 73 -23.37 -13.52 11.44
CA ARG A 73 -24.71 -13.82 12.01
C ARG A 73 -25.06 -12.95 13.22
N SER A 74 -24.05 -12.52 13.97
CA SER A 74 -24.22 -11.71 15.18
C SER A 74 -24.09 -10.22 14.86
N VAL A 75 -24.96 -9.40 15.45
CA VAL A 75 -24.93 -7.93 15.34
C VAL A 75 -23.58 -7.37 15.81
N ALA A 76 -23.06 -7.84 16.94
CA ALA A 76 -21.75 -7.39 17.46
C ALA A 76 -20.60 -7.67 16.46
N MET A 77 -20.65 -8.83 15.79
CA MET A 77 -19.63 -9.18 14.79
C MET A 77 -19.75 -8.31 13.53
N LYS A 78 -20.97 -7.97 13.11
CA LYS A 78 -21.21 -7.01 12.02
C LYS A 78 -20.65 -5.63 12.36
N GLU A 79 -20.92 -5.14 13.56
CA GLU A 79 -20.43 -3.83 14.02
C GLU A 79 -18.89 -3.77 14.04
N GLU A 80 -18.23 -4.84 14.49
CA GLU A 80 -16.77 -4.93 14.47
C GLU A 80 -16.21 -4.92 13.04
N PHE A 81 -16.77 -5.70 12.11
CA PHE A 81 -16.34 -5.66 10.71
C PHE A 81 -16.64 -4.31 10.03
N ASN A 82 -17.77 -3.67 10.37
CA ASN A 82 -18.08 -2.33 9.87
C ASN A 82 -17.06 -1.29 10.37
N ARG A 83 -16.60 -1.40 11.62
CA ARG A 83 -15.54 -0.54 12.16
C ARG A 83 -14.22 -0.73 11.41
N ILE A 84 -13.85 -1.98 11.13
CA ILE A 84 -12.67 -2.33 10.31
C ILE A 84 -12.82 -1.75 8.90
N TYR A 85 -13.99 -1.92 8.28
CA TYR A 85 -14.28 -1.43 6.94
C TYR A 85 -14.12 0.10 6.85
N ILE A 86 -14.66 0.85 7.80
CA ILE A 86 -14.55 2.31 7.83
C ILE A 86 -13.08 2.76 7.93
N LYS A 87 -12.29 2.13 8.81
CA LYS A 87 -10.86 2.43 8.93
C LYS A 87 -10.10 2.13 7.63
N LEU A 88 -10.38 0.97 7.01
CA LEU A 88 -9.80 0.60 5.73
C LEU A 88 -10.18 1.56 4.61
N LEU A 89 -11.43 2.04 4.59
CA LEU A 89 -11.92 2.97 3.59
C LEU A 89 -11.23 4.33 3.73
N ALA A 90 -10.99 4.78 4.96
CA ALA A 90 -10.20 5.97 5.21
C ALA A 90 -8.77 5.82 4.67
N LEU A 91 -8.07 4.73 4.98
CA LEU A 91 -6.73 4.44 4.44
C LEU A 91 -6.73 4.36 2.91
N PHE A 92 -7.71 3.70 2.32
CA PHE A 92 -7.85 3.61 0.86
C PHE A 92 -7.96 4.99 0.19
N ASN A 93 -8.73 5.89 0.79
CA ASN A 93 -8.86 7.26 0.28
C ASN A 93 -7.57 8.05 0.45
N GLU A 94 -6.86 7.89 1.57
CA GLU A 94 -5.54 8.49 1.76
C GLU A 94 -4.52 7.98 0.73
N PHE A 95 -4.51 6.67 0.43
CA PHE A 95 -3.61 6.11 -0.58
C PHE A 95 -3.89 6.63 -2.00
N LYS A 96 -5.11 7.06 -2.32
CA LYS A 96 -5.37 7.75 -3.60
C LYS A 96 -4.70 9.11 -3.68
N ILE A 97 -4.52 9.79 -2.55
CA ILE A 97 -3.97 11.14 -2.51
C ILE A 97 -2.45 11.12 -2.68
N ILE A 98 -1.77 10.00 -2.41
CA ILE A 98 -0.31 9.91 -2.45
C ILE A 98 0.29 9.88 -3.87
N GLU A 99 -0.48 9.54 -4.91
CA GLU A 99 -0.01 9.27 -6.28
C GLU A 99 0.83 10.40 -6.91
N ASN A 100 0.75 11.63 -6.38
CA ASN A 100 1.57 12.77 -6.81
C ASN A 100 2.13 13.58 -5.64
N LYS A 101 2.15 13.01 -4.43
CA LYS A 101 2.55 13.70 -3.18
C LYS A 101 3.59 12.87 -2.43
N GLY A 102 4.67 12.52 -3.13
CA GLY A 102 5.77 11.74 -2.59
C GLY A 102 7.08 12.05 -3.31
N TYR A 103 7.65 11.02 -3.93
CA TYR A 103 8.95 11.02 -4.59
C TYR A 103 9.11 12.14 -5.62
N GLY A 104 8.08 12.42 -6.42
CA GLY A 104 8.10 13.48 -7.43
C GLY A 104 8.44 14.87 -6.87
N THR A 105 8.00 15.14 -5.64
CA THR A 105 8.19 16.42 -4.94
C THR A 105 9.58 16.55 -4.29
N MET A 106 10.33 15.45 -4.19
CA MET A 106 11.68 15.45 -3.63
C MET A 106 12.73 15.97 -4.62
N VAL A 107 12.34 16.23 -5.87
CA VAL A 107 13.23 16.70 -6.93
C VAL A 107 13.09 18.22 -7.09
N ARG A 108 14.17 18.96 -6.83
CA ARG A 108 14.26 20.41 -7.09
C ARG A 108 15.41 20.69 -8.05
N SER A 109 15.10 21.25 -9.22
CA SER A 109 16.09 21.55 -10.27
C SER A 109 17.00 20.36 -10.64
N GLY A 110 16.45 19.14 -10.59
CA GLY A 110 17.17 17.89 -10.87
C GLY A 110 18.00 17.32 -9.70
N LEU A 111 18.04 18.03 -8.57
CA LEU A 111 18.66 17.57 -7.32
C LEU A 111 17.62 16.88 -6.44
N VAL A 112 18.07 15.90 -5.66
CA VAL A 112 17.24 15.11 -4.75
C VAL A 112 17.78 15.26 -3.33
N ASP A 113 16.90 15.53 -2.37
CA ASP A 113 17.25 15.39 -0.96
C ASP A 113 17.32 13.90 -0.60
N VAL A 114 18.54 13.37 -0.51
CA VAL A 114 18.80 11.94 -0.29
C VAL A 114 18.34 11.48 1.09
N ASN A 115 18.48 12.30 2.13
CA ASN A 115 18.09 11.92 3.49
C ASN A 115 16.58 11.76 3.58
N ARG A 116 15.84 12.74 3.05
CA ARG A 116 14.38 12.70 3.01
C ARG A 116 13.86 11.62 2.07
N LEU A 117 14.58 11.37 0.97
CA LEU A 117 14.27 10.25 0.09
C LEU A 117 14.36 8.91 0.84
N ASN A 118 15.43 8.68 1.61
CA ASN A 118 15.58 7.48 2.42
C ASN A 118 14.47 7.35 3.47
N ASP A 119 14.15 8.43 4.19
CA ASP A 119 13.05 8.43 5.17
C ASP A 119 11.70 8.05 4.52
N LEU A 120 11.44 8.55 3.32
CA LEU A 120 10.22 8.22 2.58
C LEU A 120 10.20 6.76 2.10
N ILE A 121 11.33 6.25 1.61
CA ILE A 121 11.48 4.85 1.18
C ILE A 121 11.20 3.90 2.35
N ASP A 122 11.75 4.19 3.53
CA ASP A 122 11.56 3.34 4.71
C ASP A 122 10.06 3.27 5.08
N VAL A 123 9.39 4.41 5.16
CA VAL A 123 7.96 4.47 5.52
C VAL A 123 7.07 3.82 4.46
N ASP A 124 7.33 4.05 3.18
CA ASP A 124 6.55 3.41 2.10
C ASP A 124 6.79 1.90 2.05
N THR A 125 8.00 1.44 2.39
CA THR A 125 8.31 0.01 2.51
C THR A 125 7.52 -0.62 3.65
N ASP A 126 7.48 0.01 4.82
CA ASP A 126 6.68 -0.43 5.96
C ASP A 126 5.19 -0.47 5.63
N LEU A 127 4.66 0.57 4.96
CA LEU A 127 3.26 0.62 4.50
C LEU A 127 2.95 -0.53 3.53
N LEU A 128 3.79 -0.75 2.52
CA LEU A 128 3.60 -1.80 1.53
C LEU A 128 3.64 -3.20 2.15
N ASN A 129 4.55 -3.42 3.11
CA ASN A 129 4.65 -4.68 3.84
C ASN A 129 3.40 -4.90 4.69
N THR A 130 2.99 -3.90 5.47
CA THR A 130 1.84 -4.00 6.37
C THR A 130 0.54 -4.20 5.61
N VAL A 131 0.32 -3.49 4.50
CA VAL A 131 -0.84 -3.71 3.62
C VAL A 131 -0.83 -5.12 3.01
N THR A 132 0.34 -5.64 2.65
CA THR A 132 0.48 -7.01 2.13
C THR A 132 0.16 -8.05 3.20
N LEU A 133 0.65 -7.84 4.43
CA LEU A 133 0.35 -8.71 5.58
C LEU A 133 -1.14 -8.71 5.88
N LEU A 134 -1.75 -7.53 5.99
CA LEU A 134 -3.19 -7.37 6.17
C LEU A 134 -3.96 -8.11 5.07
N HIS A 135 -3.65 -7.87 3.79
CA HIS A 135 -4.33 -8.52 2.68
C HIS A 135 -4.28 -10.05 2.80
N ASN A 136 -3.10 -10.60 3.06
CA ASN A 136 -2.93 -12.05 3.20
C ASN A 136 -3.66 -12.59 4.44
N PHE A 137 -3.68 -11.81 5.51
CA PHE A 137 -4.41 -12.14 6.73
C PHE A 137 -5.92 -12.19 6.49
N VAL A 138 -6.49 -11.17 5.83
CA VAL A 138 -7.93 -11.12 5.56
C VAL A 138 -8.37 -12.20 4.56
N VAL A 139 -7.54 -12.52 3.56
CA VAL A 139 -7.77 -13.68 2.67
C VAL A 139 -7.81 -14.99 3.45
N ARG A 140 -6.88 -15.17 4.40
CA ARG A 140 -6.79 -16.37 5.23
C ARG A 140 -7.99 -16.52 6.17
N ILE A 141 -8.49 -15.44 6.76
CA ILE A 141 -9.67 -15.51 7.64
C ILE A 141 -10.96 -15.69 6.83
N SER A 142 -11.06 -15.15 5.62
CA SER A 142 -12.26 -15.31 4.79
C SER A 142 -12.48 -16.73 4.30
N SER A 143 -11.43 -17.55 4.25
CA SER A 143 -11.56 -18.99 3.99
C SER A 143 -11.99 -19.80 5.22
N LYS A 144 -12.11 -19.19 6.42
CA LYS A 144 -12.49 -19.89 7.64
C LYS A 144 -13.99 -19.88 7.83
N ARG A 145 -14.52 -20.98 8.39
CA ARG A 145 -15.94 -21.09 8.76
C ARG A 145 -16.34 -20.11 9.88
N PHE A 146 -15.40 -19.76 10.76
CA PHE A 146 -15.62 -18.85 11.88
C PHE A 146 -14.38 -17.97 12.09
N VAL A 147 -14.59 -16.67 12.28
CA VAL A 147 -13.53 -15.70 12.59
C VAL A 147 -13.49 -15.47 14.10
N LYS A 148 -12.31 -15.63 14.71
CA LYS A 148 -12.08 -15.43 16.15
C LYS A 148 -12.01 -13.94 16.49
N VAL A 149 -12.29 -13.60 17.75
CA VAL A 149 -12.19 -12.21 18.27
C VAL A 149 -10.76 -11.69 18.09
N ASP A 150 -9.77 -12.50 18.47
CA ASP A 150 -8.35 -12.11 18.39
C ASP A 150 -7.92 -11.76 16.95
N GLU A 151 -8.47 -12.44 15.95
CA GLU A 151 -8.16 -12.16 14.55
C GLU A 151 -8.69 -10.79 14.10
N ARG A 152 -9.86 -10.37 14.62
CA ARG A 152 -10.39 -9.03 14.32
C ARG A 152 -9.62 -7.94 15.04
N LYS A 153 -9.12 -8.24 16.24
CA LYS A 153 -8.23 -7.35 16.99
C LYS A 153 -6.91 -7.15 16.24
N GLU A 154 -6.31 -8.23 15.73
CA GLU A 154 -5.07 -8.19 14.95
C GLU A 154 -5.22 -7.34 13.67
N ILE A 155 -6.37 -7.42 12.99
CA ILE A 155 -6.68 -6.52 11.85
C ILE A 155 -6.68 -5.05 12.30
N LEU A 156 -7.31 -4.74 13.43
CA LEU A 156 -7.36 -3.37 13.94
C LEU A 156 -5.96 -2.85 14.32
N GLU A 157 -5.12 -3.70 14.92
CA GLU A 157 -3.73 -3.37 15.26
C GLU A 157 -2.92 -3.05 13.99
N MET A 158 -3.02 -3.88 12.94
CA MET A 158 -2.38 -3.60 11.64
C MET A 158 -2.87 -2.28 11.01
N LEU A 159 -4.16 -1.97 11.14
CA LEU A 159 -4.72 -0.70 10.65
C LEU A 159 -4.17 0.50 11.41
N ASP A 160 -4.01 0.38 12.72
CA ASP A 160 -3.45 1.45 13.54
C ASP A 160 -1.96 1.67 13.21
N GLU A 161 -1.19 0.60 12.97
CA GLU A 161 0.19 0.69 12.46
C GLU A 161 0.26 1.41 11.11
N MET A 162 -0.63 1.10 10.17
CA MET A 162 -0.70 1.79 8.88
C MET A 162 -1.03 3.28 9.02
N ILE A 163 -1.93 3.64 9.94
CA ILE A 163 -2.27 5.04 10.21
C ILE A 163 -1.06 5.80 10.77
N LEU A 164 -0.31 5.18 11.68
CA LEU A 164 0.91 5.76 12.23
C LEU A 164 1.98 5.97 11.14
N ALA A 165 2.20 4.95 10.30
CA ALA A 165 3.15 5.04 9.20
C ALA A 165 2.74 6.13 8.18
N LEU A 166 1.45 6.23 7.85
CA LEU A 166 0.93 7.29 6.98
C LEU A 166 1.11 8.69 7.60
N THR A 167 0.92 8.81 8.92
CA THR A 167 1.16 10.07 9.64
C THR A 167 2.62 10.49 9.52
N ARG A 168 3.56 9.57 9.78
CA ARG A 168 5.01 9.79 9.61
C ARG A 168 5.35 10.16 8.16
N ARG A 169 4.74 9.49 7.18
CA ARG A 169 4.88 9.82 5.74
C ARG A 169 4.50 11.28 5.50
N ASN A 170 3.34 11.70 5.98
CA ASN A 170 2.84 13.07 5.80
C ASN A 170 3.73 14.11 6.48
N GLU A 171 4.37 13.79 7.61
CA GLU A 171 5.35 14.66 8.26
C GLU A 171 6.63 14.84 7.41
N ILE A 172 7.12 13.77 6.78
CA ILE A 172 8.24 13.84 5.83
C ILE A 172 7.88 14.75 4.65
N MET A 173 6.63 14.67 4.17
CA MET A 173 6.14 15.49 3.06
C MET A 173 5.93 16.97 3.45
N ARG A 174 5.42 17.28 4.64
CA ARG A 174 5.21 18.67 5.10
C ARG A 174 6.50 19.48 5.22
N LYS A 175 7.65 18.81 5.41
CA LYS A 175 8.97 19.48 5.34
C LYS A 175 9.28 20.03 3.92
N VAL A 176 8.54 19.65 2.87
CA VAL A 176 8.70 20.23 1.52
C VAL A 176 8.11 21.64 1.47
N GLU A 177 6.91 21.81 2.02
CA GLU A 177 6.11 23.04 1.92
C GLU A 177 6.71 24.21 2.74
N LYS A 178 7.43 23.93 3.83
CA LYS A 178 8.01 24.98 4.69
C LYS A 178 9.35 25.55 4.21
N GLU A 179 9.99 24.93 3.22
CA GLU A 179 11.20 25.47 2.59
C GLU A 179 10.88 26.38 1.39
N GLU A 180 9.58 26.64 1.16
CA GLU A 180 9.07 27.45 0.04
C GLU A 180 8.53 28.83 0.50
N ASP A 181 8.57 29.12 1.80
CA ASP A 181 8.31 30.43 2.43
C ASP A 181 9.62 31.06 2.95
#